data_AF-A0A965BD66-F1
#
_entry.id   AF-A0A965BD66-F1
#
_cell.length_a   1.000
_cell.length_b   1.000
_cell.length_c   1.000
_cell.angle_alpha   90.00
_cell.angle_beta   90.00
_cell.angle_gamma   90.00
#
_symmetry.space_group_name_H-M   'P 1'
#
loop_
_entity.id
_entity.type
_entity.pdbx_description
1 polymer ?
#
loop_
_entity_poly.entity_id
_entity_poly.type
_entity_poly.pdbx_seq_one_letter_code
_entity_poly.pdbx_strand_id
1 'polypeptide(L)'
;EIRGDYYLPVPVPRGGALFLHRQTMHASLDNKSQGVRWSFDLRYQPIGQPTGRPWFPDFVARSRSNPATELRDPQVWAQMWHNTRTHLASITEKIKTNRWTGDEPVCAA
;
A
#
# COMPACT_ATOMS: atom_id res chain seq x y z
N GLU A 1 -13.67 0.03 -15.83
CA GLU A 1 -13.61 0.92 -17.00
C GLU A 1 -12.46 1.90 -16.81
N ILE A 2 -11.69 2.19 -17.86
CA ILE A 2 -10.64 3.22 -17.79
C ILE A 2 -11.32 4.58 -17.85
N ARG A 3 -11.05 5.47 -16.90
CA ARG A 3 -11.51 6.85 -16.95
C ARG A 3 -10.43 7.73 -17.57
N GLY A 4 -10.81 8.55 -18.56
CA GLY A 4 -9.92 9.47 -19.26
C GLY A 4 -9.57 9.01 -20.69
N ASP A 5 -9.17 9.98 -21.53
CA ASP A 5 -8.97 9.77 -22.97
C ASP A 5 -7.60 9.16 -23.32
N TYR A 6 -6.67 9.13 -22.36
CA TYR A 6 -5.30 8.64 -22.55
C TYR A 6 -4.86 7.73 -21.41
N TYR A 7 -4.30 6.58 -21.77
CA TYR A 7 -3.70 5.63 -20.84
C TYR A 7 -2.46 5.00 -21.46
N LEU A 8 -1.48 4.69 -20.60
CA LEU A 8 -0.24 4.01 -20.98
C LEU A 8 -0.13 2.67 -20.23
N PRO A 9 -0.22 1.53 -20.92
CA PRO A 9 0.08 0.24 -20.32
C PRO A 9 1.56 0.18 -19.88
N VAL A 10 1.81 -0.31 -18.68
CA VAL A 10 3.17 -0.46 -18.13
C VAL A 10 3.46 -1.94 -17.89
N PRO A 11 3.94 -2.69 -18.92
CA PRO A 11 4.32 -4.08 -18.73
C PRO A 11 5.54 -4.16 -17.81
N VAL A 12 5.44 -4.96 -16.76
CA VAL A 12 6.52 -5.20 -15.80
C VAL A 12 6.90 -6.67 -15.85
N PRO A 13 8.17 -7.04 -16.13
CA PRO A 13 8.59 -8.43 -16.10
C PRO A 13 8.54 -8.98 -14.67
N ARG A 14 8.52 -10.31 -14.51
CA ARG A 14 8.61 -10.94 -13.19
C ARG A 14 9.85 -10.45 -12.45
N GLY A 15 9.68 -10.00 -11.21
CA GLY A 15 10.75 -9.42 -10.39
C GLY A 15 11.05 -7.95 -10.68
N GLY A 16 10.40 -7.34 -11.68
CA GLY A 16 10.44 -5.91 -11.91
C GLY A 16 9.64 -5.13 -10.86
N ALA A 17 9.93 -3.83 -10.77
CA ALA A 17 9.26 -2.91 -9.87
C ALA A 17 8.77 -1.67 -10.64
N LEU A 18 7.61 -1.16 -10.22
CA LEU A 18 7.05 0.10 -10.71
C LEU A 18 7.01 1.09 -9.55
N PHE A 19 7.65 2.24 -9.74
CA PHE A 19 7.64 3.33 -8.77
C PHE A 19 6.62 4.37 -9.19
N LEU A 20 5.65 4.64 -8.32
CA LEU A 20 4.59 5.61 -8.55
C LEU A 20 4.69 6.72 -7.51
N HIS A 21 4.42 7.95 -7.94
CA HIS A 21 4.14 9.00 -6.97
C HIS A 21 2.75 8.76 -6.37
N ARG A 22 2.52 9.18 -5.12
CA ARG A 22 1.22 9.02 -4.45
C ARG A 22 0.04 9.69 -5.18
N GLN A 23 0.33 10.61 -6.10
CA GLN A 23 -0.67 11.31 -6.94
C GLN A 23 -0.72 10.77 -8.38
N THR A 24 0.06 9.74 -8.72
CA THR A 24 -0.02 9.13 -10.06
C THR A 24 -1.34 8.39 -10.18
N MET A 25 -2.23 8.84 -11.06
CA MET A 25 -3.44 8.12 -11.40
C MET A 25 -3.08 6.79 -12.06
N HIS A 26 -3.59 5.69 -11.52
CA HIS A 26 -3.33 4.35 -12.02
C HIS A 26 -4.55 3.46 -11.79
N ALA A 27 -4.71 2.46 -12.66
CA ALA A 27 -5.76 1.47 -12.56
C ALA A 27 -5.27 0.13 -13.12
N SER A 28 -5.96 -0.94 -12.77
CA SER A 28 -5.79 -2.24 -13.42
C SER A 28 -7.12 -2.68 -14.02
N LEU A 29 -7.06 -3.41 -15.12
CA LEU A 29 -8.21 -4.04 -15.75
C LEU A 29 -8.37 -5.48 -15.26
N ASP A 30 -9.56 -6.02 -15.47
CA ASP A 30 -9.85 -7.42 -15.19
C ASP A 30 -8.88 -8.34 -15.94
N ASN A 31 -8.33 -9.31 -15.22
CA ASN A 31 -7.46 -10.32 -15.81
C ASN A 31 -8.30 -11.36 -16.56
N LYS A 32 -8.29 -11.31 -17.89
CA LYS A 32 -8.99 -12.26 -18.77
C LYS A 32 -8.13 -13.47 -19.21
N SER A 33 -6.92 -13.59 -18.68
CA SER A 33 -6.02 -14.71 -19.01
C SER A 33 -6.31 -15.96 -18.15
N GLN A 34 -5.73 -17.10 -18.53
CA GLN A 34 -5.77 -18.33 -17.73
C GLN A 34 -4.67 -18.36 -16.64
N GLY A 35 -3.86 -17.30 -16.52
CA GLY A 35 -2.78 -17.18 -15.55
C GLY A 35 -3.12 -16.19 -14.44
N VAL A 36 -2.36 -16.24 -13.34
CA VAL A 36 -2.51 -15.29 -12.24
C VAL A 36 -1.48 -14.17 -12.35
N ARG A 37 -1.94 -12.91 -12.21
CA ARG A 37 -1.07 -11.74 -12.04
C ARG A 37 -0.95 -11.43 -10.54
N TRP A 38 0.23 -11.68 -9.99
CA TRP A 38 0.57 -11.27 -8.62
C TRP A 38 1.37 -9.96 -8.65
N SER A 39 0.97 -9.00 -7.83
CA SER A 39 1.76 -7.81 -7.51
C SER A 39 1.76 -7.60 -5.99
N PHE A 40 2.81 -6.93 -5.50
CA PHE A 40 2.94 -6.56 -4.10
C PHE A 40 3.22 -5.07 -4.02
N ASP A 41 2.32 -4.34 -3.35
CA ASP A 41 2.37 -2.88 -3.30
C ASP A 41 2.98 -2.44 -1.97
N LEU A 42 4.09 -1.71 -2.05
CA LEU A 42 4.77 -1.13 -0.91
C LEU A 42 4.59 0.39 -0.92
N ARG A 43 4.24 0.96 0.23
CA ARG A 43 4.11 2.41 0.42
C ARG A 43 5.21 2.90 1.37
N TYR A 44 6.05 3.81 0.87
CA TYR A 44 7.08 4.48 1.65
C TYR A 44 6.67 5.92 1.91
N GLN A 45 7.02 6.42 3.08
CA GLN A 45 6.77 7.80 3.48
C GLN A 45 7.89 8.30 4.41
N PRO A 46 8.07 9.62 4.55
CA PRO A 46 9.04 10.17 5.49
C PRO A 46 8.74 9.74 6.93
N ILE A 47 9.80 9.44 7.68
CA ILE A 47 9.70 9.11 9.11
C ILE A 47 9.07 10.28 9.87
N GLY A 48 8.12 9.98 10.76
CA GLY A 48 7.42 10.97 11.58
C GLY A 48 6.18 11.59 10.91
N GLN A 49 5.87 11.23 9.66
CA GLN A 49 4.62 11.66 9.01
C GLN A 49 3.50 10.62 9.21
N PRO A 50 2.24 11.06 9.38
CA PRO A 50 1.10 10.14 9.50
C PRO A 50 0.93 9.25 8.25
N THR A 51 0.70 7.95 8.46
CA THR A 51 0.45 6.96 7.39
C THR A 51 -0.92 7.11 6.73
N GLY A 52 -1.86 7.83 7.37
CA GLY A 52 -3.28 7.81 7.03
C GLY A 52 -3.98 6.47 7.32
N ARG A 53 -3.26 5.48 7.85
CA ARG A 53 -3.75 4.14 8.21
C ARG A 53 -3.14 3.70 9.55
N PRO A 54 -3.41 4.42 10.65
CA PRO A 54 -2.76 4.20 11.95
C PRO A 54 -3.06 2.83 12.58
N TRP A 55 -4.05 2.10 12.04
CA TRP A 55 -4.43 0.76 12.48
C TRP A 55 -3.57 -0.36 11.87
N PHE A 56 -2.73 -0.06 10.86
CA PHE A 56 -1.78 -1.01 10.29
C PHE A 56 -0.39 -0.80 10.89
N PRO A 57 0.47 -1.85 10.90
CA PRO A 57 1.82 -1.70 11.41
C PRO A 57 2.63 -0.79 10.50
N ASP A 58 3.40 0.11 11.10
CA ASP A 58 4.45 0.88 10.46
C ASP A 58 5.80 0.61 11.14
N PHE A 59 6.88 0.88 10.41
CA PHE A 59 8.24 0.71 10.90
C PHE A 59 9.19 1.53 10.04
N VAL A 60 10.39 1.79 10.58
CA VAL A 60 11.45 2.46 9.81
C VAL A 60 12.07 1.45 8.85
N ALA A 61 11.81 1.60 7.55
CA ALA A 61 12.43 0.76 6.53
C ALA A 61 13.90 1.15 6.23
N ARG A 62 14.24 2.45 6.38
CA ARG A 62 15.59 2.98 6.19
C ARG A 62 15.75 4.34 6.89
N SER A 63 16.87 4.56 7.55
CA SER A 63 17.29 5.81 8.18
C SER A 63 18.82 5.93 8.18
N ARG A 64 19.37 6.93 7.48
CA ARG A 64 20.82 7.18 7.51
C ARG A 64 21.28 7.87 8.79
N SER A 65 20.43 8.72 9.37
CA SER A 65 20.73 9.45 10.61
C SER A 65 20.58 8.58 11.86
N ASN A 66 19.72 7.55 11.81
CA ASN A 66 19.53 6.61 12.92
C ASN A 66 19.34 5.17 12.42
N PRO A 67 20.39 4.50 11.90
CA PRO A 67 20.28 3.16 11.33
C PRO A 67 19.80 2.08 12.29
N ALA A 68 20.01 2.28 13.61
CA ALA A 68 19.59 1.34 14.64
C ALA A 68 18.07 1.22 14.78
N THR A 69 17.31 2.19 14.24
CA THR A 69 15.83 2.14 14.24
C THR A 69 15.25 1.30 13.11
N GLU A 70 16.07 0.88 12.14
CA GLU A 70 15.58 0.15 10.98
C GLU A 70 15.14 -1.26 11.33
N LEU A 71 13.94 -1.66 10.90
CA LEU A 71 13.50 -3.05 11.01
C LEU A 71 14.21 -3.88 9.94
N ARG A 72 15.00 -4.86 10.37
CA ARG A 72 15.74 -5.77 9.48
C ARG A 72 15.26 -7.21 9.53
N ASP A 73 14.55 -7.59 10.58
CA ASP A 73 14.07 -8.96 10.78
C ASP A 73 12.69 -9.17 10.12
N PRO A 74 12.60 -10.02 9.08
CA PRO A 74 11.33 -10.31 8.41
C PRO A 74 10.33 -11.07 9.30
N GLN A 75 10.80 -11.84 10.29
CA GLN A 75 9.91 -12.55 11.21
C GLN A 75 9.21 -11.58 12.16
N VAL A 76 9.93 -10.56 12.63
CA VAL A 76 9.32 -9.47 13.41
C VAL A 76 8.27 -8.74 12.56
N TRP A 77 8.59 -8.43 11.29
CA TRP A 77 7.62 -7.80 10.39
C TRP A 77 6.35 -8.66 10.19
N ALA A 78 6.50 -9.97 9.97
CA ALA A 78 5.37 -10.88 9.85
C ALA A 78 4.54 -10.93 11.15
N GLN A 79 5.20 -11.01 12.30
CA GLN A 79 4.53 -11.02 13.60
C GLN A 79 3.74 -9.73 13.86
N MET A 80 4.26 -8.56 13.44
CA MET A 80 3.52 -7.29 13.53
C MET A 80 2.18 -7.39 12.78
N TRP A 81 2.17 -7.95 11.57
CA TRP A 81 0.93 -8.15 10.81
C TRP A 81 -0.02 -9.15 11.47
N HIS A 82 0.49 -10.26 12.02
CA HIS A 82 -0.34 -11.21 12.76
C HIS A 82 -0.98 -10.57 13.99
N ASN A 83 -0.20 -9.77 14.75
CA ASN A 83 -0.70 -9.04 15.90
C ASN A 83 -1.76 -8.01 15.50
N THR A 84 -1.51 -7.23 14.45
CA THR A 84 -2.49 -6.29 13.91
C THR A 84 -3.76 -6.99 13.47
N ARG A 85 -3.68 -8.12 12.75
CA ARG A 85 -4.86 -8.89 12.34
C ARG A 85 -5.70 -9.32 13.54
N THR A 86 -5.06 -9.88 14.57
CA THR A 86 -5.74 -10.31 15.80
C THR A 86 -6.39 -9.13 16.51
N HIS A 87 -5.69 -8.01 16.63
CA HIS A 87 -6.22 -6.79 17.24
C HIS A 87 -7.43 -6.26 16.48
N LEU A 88 -7.32 -6.07 15.16
CA LEU A 88 -8.42 -5.54 14.34
C LEU A 88 -9.64 -6.46 14.33
N ALA A 89 -9.45 -7.77 14.44
CA ALA A 89 -10.56 -8.73 14.57
C ALA A 89 -11.30 -8.63 15.92
N SER A 90 -10.65 -8.11 16.96
CA SER A 90 -11.28 -7.92 18.29
C SER A 90 -12.05 -6.61 18.44
N ILE A 91 -11.81 -5.62 17.57
CA ILE A 91 -12.46 -4.32 17.67
C ILE A 91 -13.90 -4.43 17.17
N THR A 92 -14.85 -4.03 18.00
CA THR A 92 -16.28 -4.00 17.67
C THR A 92 -16.73 -2.63 17.12
N GLU A 93 -15.98 -1.58 17.42
CA GLU A 93 -16.20 -0.23 16.89
C GLU A 93 -15.81 -0.14 15.41
N LYS A 94 -16.63 0.55 14.61
CA LYS A 94 -16.33 0.75 13.18
C LYS A 94 -15.11 1.65 13.02
N ILE A 95 -14.01 1.08 12.54
CA ILE A 95 -12.87 1.86 12.06
C ILE A 95 -13.35 2.69 10.86
N LYS A 96 -13.22 4.01 10.97
CA LYS A 96 -13.55 4.92 9.87
C LYS A 96 -12.56 4.70 8.74
N THR A 97 -12.99 3.97 7.73
CA THR A 97 -12.24 3.81 6.47
C THR A 97 -12.79 4.78 5.44
N ASN A 98 -11.90 5.43 4.69
CA ASN A 98 -12.33 6.23 3.55
C ASN A 98 -12.71 5.26 2.43
N ARG A 99 -14.00 5.22 2.09
CA ARG A 99 -14.50 4.52 0.91
C ARG A 99 -14.84 5.56 -0.14
N TRP A 100 -14.07 5.55 -1.22
CA TRP A 100 -14.18 6.53 -2.29
C TRP A 100 -15.32 6.14 -3.23
N THR A 101 -16.27 7.03 -3.45
CA THR A 101 -17.39 6.83 -4.38
C THR A 101 -17.06 7.33 -5.79
N GLY A 102 -16.02 8.17 -5.91
CA GLY A 102 -15.56 8.74 -7.17
C GLY A 102 -16.03 10.18 -7.41
N ASP A 103 -16.75 10.77 -6.46
CA ASP A 103 -17.21 12.17 -6.47
C ASP A 103 -16.31 13.07 -5.63
N GLU A 104 -15.34 12.49 -4.92
CA GLU A 104 -14.44 13.26 -4.06
C GLU A 104 -13.52 14.16 -4.90
N PRO A 105 -13.22 15.38 -4.42
CA PRO A 105 -12.40 16.35 -5.16
C PRO A 105 -10.91 15.98 -5.22
N VAL A 106 -10.52 14.87 -4.59
CA VAL A 106 -9.14 14.37 -4.52
C VAL A 106 -9.14 12.87 -4.82
N CYS A 107 -8.01 12.31 -5.23
CA CYS A 107 -7.90 10.87 -5.44
C CYS A 107 -7.60 10.13 -4.12
N ALA A 108 -7.94 8.84 -4.07
CA ALA A 108 -7.49 7.94 -3.02
C ALA A 108 -5.95 7.91 -2.97
N ALA A 109 -5.38 8.28 -1.82
CA ALA A 109 -3.95 8.20 -1.54
C ALA A 109 -3.52 6.79 -1.10
#